data_AF-A0A0Q7HUM1-F1
#
_entry.id   AF-A0A0Q7HUM1-F1
#
_cell.length_a   1.000
_cell.length_b   1.000
_cell.length_c   1.000
_cell.angle_alpha   90.00
_cell.angle_beta   90.00
_cell.angle_gamma   90.00
#
_symmetry.space_group_name_H-M   'P 1'
#
loop_
_entity.id
_entity.type
_entity.pdbx_description
1 polymer ?
#
loop_
_entity_poly.entity_id
_entity_poly.type
_entity_poly.pdbx_seq_one_letter_code
_entity_poly.pdbx_strand_id
1 'polypeptide(L)'
;MIYGLGAAMGWTVQDVKASSVWEFWTAFQGYVEANSPKQGNKLSEDDKDRIWQRMQELEAASGAILSTQTYVLEGAHLVPAGVVTFEVQ
;
A
#
# COMPACT_ATOMS: atom_id res chain seq x y z
N MET A 1 7.01 4.87 2.86
CA MET A 1 6.12 4.72 4.03
C MET A 1 4.68 5.24 3.78
N ILE A 2 4.45 6.55 3.61
CA ILE A 2 3.10 7.15 3.47
C ILE A 2 2.30 6.58 2.28
N TYR A 3 2.92 6.38 1.12
CA TYR A 3 2.24 5.80 -0.05
C TYR A 3 1.76 4.36 0.16
N GLY A 4 2.51 3.55 0.93
CA GLY A 4 2.11 2.17 1.25
C GLY A 4 0.91 2.11 2.19
N LEU A 5 0.84 3.04 3.15
CA LEU A 5 -0.33 3.22 4.01
C LEU A 5 -1.54 3.75 3.21
N GLY A 6 -1.31 4.64 2.25
CA GLY A 6 -2.34 5.09 1.30
C GLY A 6 -2.94 3.93 0.51
N ALA A 7 -2.10 3.06 -0.05
CA ALA A 7 -2.55 1.88 -0.77
C ALA A 7 -3.38 0.93 0.12
N ALA A 8 -3.00 0.75 1.39
CA ALA A 8 -3.77 -0.05 2.35
C ALA A 8 -5.15 0.54 2.66
N MET A 9 -5.31 1.87 2.57
CA MET A 9 -6.60 2.56 2.69
C MET A 9 -7.38 2.60 1.37
N GLY A 10 -6.84 2.07 0.28
CA GLY A 10 -7.44 2.15 -1.06
C GLY A 10 -7.23 3.48 -1.78
N TRP A 11 -6.31 4.32 -1.31
CA TRP A 11 -5.96 5.59 -1.94
C TRP A 11 -4.97 5.39 -3.08
N THR A 12 -5.11 6.19 -4.14
CA THR A 12 -4.12 6.25 -5.21
C THR A 12 -2.93 7.13 -4.81
N VAL A 13 -1.81 7.02 -5.53
CA VAL A 13 -0.65 7.91 -5.33
C VAL A 13 -1.02 9.37 -5.54
N GLN A 14 -1.95 9.66 -6.46
CA GLN A 14 -2.43 11.03 -6.67
C GLN A 14 -3.20 11.55 -5.45
N ASP A 15 -4.04 10.72 -4.83
CA ASP A 15 -4.81 11.11 -3.63
C ASP A 15 -3.86 11.44 -2.47
N VAL A 16 -2.84 10.61 -2.25
CA VAL A 16 -1.82 10.83 -1.22
C VAL A 16 -1.03 12.13 -1.47
N LYS A 17 -0.71 12.44 -2.74
CA LYS A 17 0.01 13.67 -3.11
C LYS A 17 -0.86 14.92 -3.02
N ALA A 18 -2.17 14.78 -3.20
CA ALA A 18 -3.12 15.87 -3.09
C ALA A 18 -3.47 16.20 -1.63
N SER A 19 -3.31 15.24 -0.71
CA SER A 19 -3.52 15.45 0.72
C SER A 19 -2.33 16.09 1.43
N SER A 20 -2.61 16.95 2.41
CA SER A 20 -1.61 17.34 3.39
C SER A 20 -1.23 16.16 4.29
N VAL A 21 -0.05 16.23 4.89
CA VAL A 21 0.43 15.23 5.86
C VAL A 21 -0.59 15.03 6.99
N TRP A 22 -1.20 16.12 7.48
CA TRP A 22 -2.19 16.05 8.56
C TRP A 22 -3.46 15.33 8.12
N GLU A 23 -4.02 15.69 6.97
CA GLU A 23 -5.23 15.05 6.42
C GLU A 23 -5.02 13.55 6.17
N PHE A 24 -3.84 13.19 5.65
CA PHE A 24 -3.45 11.80 5.46
C PHE A 24 -3.45 11.02 6.78
N TRP A 25 -2.84 11.58 7.83
CA TRP A 25 -2.76 10.91 9.13
C TRP A 25 -4.11 10.80 9.83
N THR A 26 -4.99 11.80 9.70
CA THR A 26 -6.35 11.74 10.24
C THR A 26 -7.19 10.67 9.53
N ALA A 27 -7.11 10.58 8.20
CA ALA A 27 -7.77 9.53 7.44
C ALA A 27 -7.26 8.13 7.82
N PHE A 28 -5.94 7.99 7.99
CA PHE A 28 -5.33 6.75 8.45
C PHE A 28 -5.77 6.33 9.85
N GLN A 29 -5.84 7.26 10.80
CA GLN A 29 -6.35 6.97 12.14
C GLN A 29 -7.82 6.50 12.11
N GLY A 30 -8.67 7.18 11.32
CA GLY A 30 -10.06 6.75 11.14
C GLY A 30 -10.18 5.37 10.50
N TYR A 31 -9.35 5.08 9.50
CA TYR A 31 -9.27 3.76 8.87
C TYR A 31 -8.88 2.68 9.89
N VAL A 32 -7.85 2.93 10.72
CA VAL A 32 -7.42 2.00 11.77
C VAL A 32 -8.54 1.79 12.78
N GLU A 33 -9.22 2.83 13.26
CA GLU A 33 -10.32 2.69 14.21
C GLU A 33 -11.54 1.95 13.65
N ALA A 34 -11.81 2.12 12.35
CA ALA A 34 -12.93 1.45 11.67
C ALA A 34 -12.63 -0.04 11.41
N ASN A 35 -11.37 -0.37 11.13
CA ASN A 35 -10.96 -1.72 10.73
C ASN A 35 -10.27 -2.50 11.87
N SER A 36 -10.00 -1.86 13.01
CA SER A 36 -9.54 -2.55 14.21
C SER A 36 -10.73 -3.05 15.03
N PRO A 37 -10.68 -4.27 15.57
CA PRO A 37 -11.76 -4.79 16.41
C PRO A 37 -12.01 -3.88 17.62
N LYS A 38 -13.20 -3.28 17.72
CA LYS A 38 -13.56 -2.36 18.82
C LYS A 38 -13.85 -3.07 20.16
N GLN A 39 -13.82 -4.39 20.21
CA GLN A 39 -14.03 -5.18 21.43
C GLN A 39 -12.81 -6.05 21.74
N GLY A 40 -12.10 -5.71 22.82
CA GLY A 40 -11.31 -6.63 23.66
C GLY A 40 -10.03 -7.24 23.07
N ASN A 41 -9.99 -7.56 21.78
CA ASN A 41 -8.82 -8.14 21.11
C ASN A 41 -8.01 -7.04 20.44
N LYS A 42 -7.35 -6.21 21.26
CA LYS A 42 -6.10 -5.62 20.78
C LYS A 42 -5.22 -6.78 20.34
N LEU A 43 -4.60 -6.68 19.16
CA LEU A 43 -3.59 -7.65 18.71
C LEU A 43 -2.68 -7.93 19.91
N SER A 44 -2.54 -9.22 20.27
CA SER A 44 -1.60 -9.59 21.31
C SER A 44 -0.20 -9.11 20.91
N GLU A 45 0.71 -8.95 21.87
CA GLU A 45 2.09 -8.61 21.53
C GLU A 45 2.68 -9.62 20.53
N ASP A 46 2.31 -10.91 20.63
CA ASP A 46 2.70 -11.94 19.67
C ASP A 46 2.16 -11.69 18.24
N ASP A 47 0.93 -11.19 18.11
CA ASP A 47 0.37 -10.85 16.81
C ASP A 47 1.03 -9.60 16.21
N LYS A 48 1.42 -8.64 17.04
CA LYS A 48 2.18 -7.46 16.61
C LYS A 48 3.59 -7.86 16.16
N ASP A 49 4.26 -8.73 16.91
CA ASP A 49 5.59 -9.24 16.56
C ASP A 49 5.55 -10.07 15.27
N ARG A 50 4.48 -10.85 15.06
CA ARG A 50 4.27 -11.58 13.81
C ARG A 50 4.03 -10.65 12.62
N ILE A 51 3.25 -9.58 12.80
CA ILE A 51 3.05 -8.56 11.77
C ILE A 51 4.36 -7.82 11.50
N TRP A 52 5.14 -7.49 12.55
CA TRP A 52 6.42 -6.82 12.44
C TRP A 52 7.48 -7.67 11.73
N GLN A 53 7.56 -8.97 12.04
CA GLN A 53 8.39 -9.91 11.28
C GLN A 53 7.95 -9.99 9.82
N ARG A 54 6.65 -10.06 9.56
CA ARG A 54 6.15 -10.12 8.18
C ARG A 54 6.44 -8.83 7.40
N MET A 55 6.40 -7.67 8.05
CA MET A 55 6.80 -6.41 7.45
C MET A 55 8.31 -6.38 7.17
N GLN A 56 9.15 -6.86 8.09
CA GLN A 56 10.60 -6.98 7.86
C GLN A 56 10.95 -7.99 6.77
N GLU A 57 10.20 -9.09 6.61
CA GLU A 57 10.39 -10.02 5.49
C GLU A 57 10.05 -9.38 4.14
N LEU A 58 8.98 -8.57 4.09
CA LEU A 58 8.59 -7.83 2.90
C LEU A 58 9.55 -6.67 2.61
N GLU A 59 10.09 -6.04 3.64
CA GLU A 59 11.14 -5.01 3.54
C GLU A 59 12.50 -5.65 3.17
N ALA A 60 12.82 -6.85 3.64
CA ALA A 60 14.00 -7.59 3.17
C ALA A 60 13.84 -8.06 1.71
N ALA A 61 12.60 -8.20 1.24
CA ALA A 61 12.27 -8.38 -0.17
C ALA A 61 12.26 -7.05 -0.96
N SER A 62 12.62 -5.91 -0.36
CA SER A 62 12.68 -4.60 -1.05
C SER A 62 13.75 -4.51 -2.14
N GLY A 63 14.57 -5.55 -2.36
CA GLY A 63 15.39 -5.67 -3.57
C GLY A 63 14.64 -6.22 -4.79
N ALA A 64 13.35 -6.54 -4.66
CA ALA A 64 12.57 -7.13 -5.75
C ALA A 64 12.24 -6.10 -6.83
N ILE A 65 12.74 -6.36 -8.03
CA ILE A 65 12.34 -5.67 -9.24
C ILE A 65 10.89 -6.06 -9.55
N LEU A 66 9.95 -5.11 -9.38
CA LEU A 66 8.55 -5.31 -9.73
C LEU A 66 8.36 -4.93 -11.20
N SER A 67 7.70 -5.76 -12.00
CA SER A 67 7.41 -5.44 -13.40
C SER A 67 5.91 -5.59 -13.70
N THR A 68 5.37 -4.68 -14.51
CA THR A 68 3.97 -4.71 -14.95
C THR A 68 3.86 -4.43 -16.44
N GLN A 69 3.00 -5.19 -17.13
CA GLN A 69 2.72 -5.02 -18.55
C GLN A 69 1.76 -3.84 -18.72
N THR A 70 2.18 -2.82 -19.46
CA THR A 70 1.33 -1.72 -19.90
C THR A 70 0.62 -2.06 -21.19
N TYR A 71 -0.55 -1.46 -21.38
CA TYR A 71 -1.38 -1.61 -22.56
C TYR A 71 -1.76 -0.23 -23.08
N VAL A 72 -1.81 -0.07 -24.39
CA VAL A 72 -2.42 1.08 -25.05
C VAL A 72 -3.79 0.67 -25.57
N LEU A 73 -4.76 1.58 -25.46
CA LEU A 73 -6.08 1.38 -26.02
C LEU A 73 -6.08 1.79 -27.49
N GLU A 74 -6.14 0.83 -28.39
CA GLU A 74 -6.29 1.04 -29.83
C GLU A 74 -7.71 0.65 -30.25
N GLY A 75 -8.53 1.67 -30.58
CA GLY A 75 -9.96 1.47 -30.84
C GLY A 75 -10.67 0.92 -29.61
N ALA A 76 -11.12 -0.33 -29.69
CA ALA A 76 -11.81 -1.04 -28.60
C ALA A 76 -10.96 -2.17 -27.95
N HIS A 77 -9.68 -2.26 -28.28
CA HIS A 77 -8.79 -3.33 -27.82
C HIS A 77 -7.60 -2.80 -27.02
N LEU A 78 -7.26 -3.50 -25.94
CA LEU A 78 -6.02 -3.27 -25.20
C LEU A 78 -4.88 -4.03 -25.88
N VAL A 79 -3.91 -3.29 -26.41
CA VAL A 79 -2.73 -3.84 -27.08
C VAL A 79 -1.52 -3.70 -26.15
N PRO A 80 -0.72 -4.75 -25.92
CA PRO A 80 0.48 -4.67 -25.09
C PRO A 80 1.44 -3.58 -25.60
N ALA A 81 1.76 -2.62 -24.74
CA ALA A 81 2.60 -1.46 -25.08
C ALA A 81 4.06 -1.65 -24.64
N GLY A 82 4.29 -2.28 -23.47
CA GLY A 82 5.62 -2.54 -22.94
C GLY A 82 5.59 -3.00 -21.48
N VAL A 83 6.75 -3.34 -20.93
CA VAL A 83 6.88 -3.70 -19.51
C VAL A 83 7.52 -2.55 -18.77
N VAL A 84 6.83 -2.05 -17.74
CA VAL A 84 7.38 -1.03 -16.83
C VAL A 84 7.91 -1.74 -15.59
N THR A 85 9.13 -1.39 -15.23
CA THR A 85 9.87 -1.99 -14.14
C THR A 85 10.10 -0.96 -13.05
N PHE A 86 9.90 -1.34 -11.79
CA PHE A 86 10.08 -0.51 -10.62
C PHE A 86 11.11 -1.15 -9.70
N GLU A 87 12.06 -0.33 -9.26
CA GLU A 87 12.93 -0.66 -8.15
C GLU A 87 12.28 -0.14 -6.87
N VAL A 88 12.08 -1.02 -5.90
CA VAL A 88 11.61 -0.62 -4.57
C VAL A 88 12.84 -0.11 -3.81
N GLN A 89 12.84 1.15 -3.40
CA GLN A 89 13.87 1.74 -2.53
C GLN A 89 13.35 1.90 -1.11
#